data_AF-A0A8S0WLT1-F1
#
_entry.id   AF-A0A8S0WLT1-F1
#
_cell.length_a   1.000
_cell.length_b   1.000
_cell.length_c   1.000
_cell.angle_alpha   90.00
_cell.angle_beta   90.00
_cell.angle_gamma   90.00
#
_symmetry.space_group_name_H-M   'P 1'
#
loop_
_entity.id
_entity.type
_entity.pdbx_description
1 polymer ?
#
loop_
_entity_poly.entity_id
_entity_poly.type
_entity_poly.pdbx_seq_one_letter_code
_entity_poly.pdbx_strand_id
1 'polypeptide(L)'
;MRFSVIPVVLFLFAATTSVLGQVDGSVELDDLFGRDVLSEGGDQLEARDVHNNIALALRELDEIRQRSLEHAFYVRRSIEQLERRSRSACYAACAKQYTGQNKINCMRRCDAIWK
;
A
#
# COMPACT_ATOMS: atom_id res chain seq x y z
N MET A 1 -21.13 16.79 31.73
CA MET A 1 -21.40 16.82 30.28
C MET A 1 -20.63 15.67 29.64
N ARG A 2 -21.33 14.63 29.16
CA ARG A 2 -20.73 13.41 28.60
C ARG A 2 -20.49 13.64 27.11
N PHE A 3 -19.23 13.71 26.68
CA PHE A 3 -18.88 13.76 25.26
C PHE A 3 -18.52 12.35 24.78
N SER A 4 -19.42 11.74 23.99
CA SER A 4 -19.20 10.49 23.27
C SER A 4 -18.24 10.72 22.11
N VAL A 5 -17.01 10.19 22.22
CA VAL A 5 -15.99 10.19 21.16
C VAL A 5 -16.12 8.90 20.34
N ILE A 6 -17.28 8.68 19.72
CA ILE A 6 -17.59 7.44 18.99
C ILE A 6 -17.84 7.61 17.47
N PRO A 7 -18.04 8.80 16.84
CA PRO A 7 -18.40 8.78 15.42
C PRO A 7 -17.20 8.78 14.45
N VAL A 8 -15.96 9.01 14.89
CA VAL A 8 -14.84 9.18 13.93
C VAL A 8 -14.23 7.85 13.48
N VAL A 9 -14.25 6.81 14.31
CA VAL A 9 -13.66 5.50 13.98
C VAL A 9 -14.53 4.72 12.97
N LEU A 10 -15.83 5.01 12.91
CA LEU A 10 -16.77 4.34 11.99
C LEU A 10 -16.73 4.88 10.55
N PHE A 11 -16.15 6.06 10.30
CA PHE A 11 -16.06 6.62 8.94
C PHE A 11 -14.82 6.15 8.15
N LEU A 12 -13.82 5.55 8.81
CA LEU A 12 -12.59 5.10 8.15
C LEU A 12 -12.66 3.67 7.59
N PHE A 13 -13.71 2.89 7.92
CA PHE A 13 -13.89 1.51 7.41
C PHE A 13 -14.72 1.41 6.12
N ALA A 14 -15.36 2.48 5.67
CA ALA A 14 -16.20 2.45 4.46
C ALA A 14 -15.44 2.75 3.16
N ALA A 15 -14.18 3.20 3.22
CA ALA A 15 -13.47 3.68 2.03
C ALA A 15 -12.57 2.64 1.34
N THR A 16 -12.39 1.43 1.90
CA THR A 16 -11.42 0.45 1.38
C THR A 16 -12.02 -0.79 0.71
N THR A 17 -13.35 -0.94 0.67
CA THR A 17 -13.99 -2.14 0.09
C THR A 17 -14.47 -1.99 -1.36
N SER A 18 -14.22 -0.85 -2.02
CA SER A 18 -14.76 -0.61 -3.38
C SER A 18 -13.83 -0.94 -4.55
N VAL A 19 -12.70 -1.66 -4.36
CA VAL A 19 -11.74 -1.95 -5.46
C VAL A 19 -11.57 -3.45 -5.75
N LEU A 20 -12.40 -4.33 -5.18
CA LEU A 20 -12.23 -5.80 -5.32
C LEU A 20 -13.53 -6.56 -5.58
N GLY A 21 -14.42 -6.02 -6.43
CA GLY A 21 -15.62 -6.72 -6.87
C GLY A 21 -15.92 -6.50 -8.34
N GLN A 22 -16.04 -7.63 -9.08
CA GLN A 22 -16.48 -7.80 -10.47
C GLN A 22 -15.43 -7.75 -11.58
N VAL A 23 -14.79 -8.89 -11.80
CA VAL A 23 -14.60 -9.42 -13.16
C VAL A 23 -15.19 -10.83 -13.15
N ASP A 24 -16.53 -10.90 -13.17
CA ASP A 24 -17.24 -12.10 -13.60
C ASP A 24 -17.39 -11.96 -15.12
N GLY A 25 -16.58 -12.73 -15.83
CA GLY A 25 -16.45 -12.67 -17.27
C GLY A 25 -15.67 -13.88 -17.71
N SER A 26 -16.35 -15.03 -17.74
CA SER A 26 -15.96 -16.17 -18.55
C SER A 26 -15.78 -15.71 -19.99
N VAL A 27 -14.58 -15.27 -20.34
CA VAL A 27 -14.15 -15.09 -21.73
C VAL A 27 -13.75 -16.48 -22.19
N GLU A 28 -14.60 -17.06 -23.03
CA GLU A 28 -14.29 -18.26 -23.81
C GLU A 28 -12.95 -18.03 -24.53
N LEU A 29 -11.95 -18.84 -24.17
CA LEU A 29 -10.56 -18.68 -24.59
C LEU A 29 -10.24 -19.46 -25.87
N ASP A 30 -11.24 -19.91 -26.63
CA ASP A 30 -11.06 -20.91 -27.70
C ASP A 30 -11.19 -20.41 -29.14
N ASP A 31 -11.59 -19.15 -29.39
CA ASP A 31 -11.82 -18.68 -30.78
C ASP A 31 -10.85 -17.60 -31.31
N LEU A 32 -9.81 -17.22 -30.57
CA LEU A 32 -8.85 -16.18 -31.04
C LEU A 32 -7.57 -16.71 -31.71
N PHE A 33 -7.37 -18.04 -31.78
CA PHE A 33 -6.29 -18.63 -32.56
C PHE A 33 -6.84 -19.12 -33.90
N GLY A 34 -7.30 -18.14 -34.69
CA GLY A 34 -7.47 -18.29 -36.13
C GLY A 34 -6.16 -18.76 -36.74
N ARG A 35 -6.13 -20.06 -37.03
CA ARG A 35 -5.16 -20.77 -37.84
C ARG A 35 -5.10 -20.10 -39.22
N ASP A 36 -3.88 -20.03 -39.76
CA ASP A 36 -3.47 -19.54 -41.08
C ASP A 36 -3.12 -18.04 -41.16
N VAL A 37 -1.84 -17.72 -40.99
CA VAL A 37 -0.98 -17.09 -42.02
C VAL A 37 0.48 -17.27 -41.57
N LEU A 38 1.17 -18.30 -42.08
CA LEU A 38 2.62 -18.26 -42.23
C LEU A 38 2.87 -17.52 -43.54
N SER A 39 3.10 -16.22 -43.49
CA SER A 39 3.49 -15.40 -44.64
C SER A 39 4.97 -15.06 -44.51
N GLU A 40 5.80 -16.02 -44.89
CA GLU A 40 7.25 -15.90 -45.05
C GLU A 40 7.61 -14.64 -45.87
N GLY A 41 7.93 -13.54 -45.18
CA GLY A 41 8.45 -12.32 -45.80
C GLY A 41 8.15 -11.01 -45.07
N GLY A 42 7.06 -10.95 -44.27
CA GLY A 42 6.69 -9.78 -43.45
C GLY A 42 7.00 -9.94 -41.95
N ASP A 43 7.16 -11.18 -41.50
CA ASP A 43 7.11 -11.57 -40.08
C ASP A 43 8.33 -11.15 -39.24
N GLN A 44 9.46 -10.76 -39.83
CA GLN A 44 10.66 -10.36 -39.06
C GLN A 44 10.62 -8.91 -38.56
N LEU A 45 9.96 -8.00 -39.28
CA LEU A 45 9.79 -6.62 -38.82
C LEU A 45 8.73 -6.53 -37.72
N GLU A 46 7.61 -7.24 -37.89
CA GLU A 46 6.57 -7.31 -36.86
C GLU A 46 7.04 -8.05 -35.60
N ALA A 47 7.76 -9.17 -35.72
CA ALA A 47 8.31 -9.84 -34.54
C ALA A 47 9.35 -8.99 -33.80
N ARG A 48 10.14 -8.18 -34.52
CA ARG A 48 11.11 -7.25 -33.92
C ARG A 48 10.40 -6.08 -33.22
N ASP A 49 9.35 -5.54 -33.81
CA ASP A 49 8.58 -4.45 -33.20
C ASP A 49 7.76 -4.93 -32.00
N VAL A 50 7.18 -6.13 -32.07
CA VAL A 50 6.54 -6.79 -30.92
C VAL A 50 7.56 -7.02 -29.81
N HIS A 51 8.77 -7.51 -30.13
CA HIS A 51 9.83 -7.72 -29.13
C HIS A 51 10.31 -6.40 -28.50
N ASN A 52 10.46 -5.34 -29.31
CA ASN A 52 10.82 -4.01 -28.82
C ASN A 52 9.74 -3.43 -27.90
N ASN A 53 8.47 -3.57 -28.26
CA ASN A 53 7.36 -3.09 -27.45
C ASN A 53 7.23 -3.86 -26.13
N ILE A 54 7.45 -5.18 -26.15
CA ILE A 54 7.50 -5.99 -24.92
C ILE A 54 8.67 -5.55 -24.03
N ALA A 55 9.86 -5.34 -24.61
CA ALA A 55 11.02 -4.87 -23.86
C ALA A 55 10.81 -3.47 -23.25
N LEU A 56 10.17 -2.56 -23.98
CA LEU A 56 9.77 -1.24 -23.47
C LEU A 56 8.76 -1.36 -22.33
N ALA A 57 7.71 -2.16 -22.49
CA ALA A 57 6.70 -2.38 -21.44
C ALA A 57 7.29 -2.98 -20.16
N LEU A 58 8.23 -3.94 -20.29
CA LEU A 58 8.94 -4.51 -19.14
C LEU A 58 9.79 -3.47 -18.41
N ARG A 59 10.46 -2.58 -19.16
CA ARG A 59 11.24 -1.48 -18.58
C ARG A 59 10.35 -0.48 -17.84
N GLU A 60 9.21 -0.11 -18.42
CA GLU A 60 8.24 0.77 -17.76
C GLU A 60 7.68 0.16 -16.47
N LEU A 61 7.39 -1.15 -16.49
CA LEU A 61 6.99 -1.90 -15.28
C LEU A 61 8.07 -1.86 -14.20
N ASP A 62 9.34 -2.03 -14.57
CA ASP A 62 10.46 -1.94 -13.62
C ASP A 62 10.61 -0.52 -13.04
N GLU A 63 10.43 0.54 -13.85
CA GLU A 63 10.47 1.92 -13.38
C GLU A 63 9.29 2.25 -12.43
N ILE A 64 8.09 1.72 -12.70
CA ILE A 64 6.94 1.83 -11.79
C ILE A 64 7.22 1.09 -10.48
N ARG A 65 7.78 -0.11 -10.55
CA ARG A 65 8.16 -0.91 -9.38
C ARG A 65 9.20 -0.18 -8.53
N GLN A 66 10.24 0.38 -9.14
CA GLN A 66 11.27 1.14 -8.44
C GLN A 66 10.68 2.35 -7.70
N ARG A 67 9.87 3.17 -8.38
CA ARG A 67 9.17 4.30 -7.74
C ARG A 67 8.28 3.84 -6.59
N SER A 68 7.57 2.73 -6.76
CA SER A 68 6.71 2.17 -5.72
C SER A 68 7.50 1.72 -4.49
N LEU A 69 8.68 1.12 -4.69
CA LEU A 69 9.58 0.72 -3.61
C LEU A 69 10.18 1.92 -2.87
N GLU A 70 10.58 2.96 -3.60
CA GLU A 70 11.04 4.22 -3.01
C GLU A 70 9.93 4.86 -2.16
N HIS A 71 8.72 4.96 -2.70
CA HIS A 71 7.55 5.47 -1.97
C HIS A 71 7.27 4.64 -0.71
N ALA A 72 7.32 3.32 -0.80
CA ALA A 72 7.15 2.44 0.36
C ALA A 72 8.23 2.68 1.44
N PHE A 73 9.48 2.91 1.03
CA PHE A 73 10.57 3.26 1.93
C PHE A 73 10.33 4.61 2.64
N TYR A 74 9.89 5.64 1.90
CA TYR A 74 9.55 6.94 2.48
C TYR A 74 8.39 6.84 3.48
N VAL A 75 7.32 6.12 3.12
CA VAL A 75 6.17 5.91 4.01
C VAL A 75 6.61 5.20 5.29
N ARG A 76 7.40 4.12 5.18
CA ARG A 76 7.96 3.41 6.33
C ARG A 76 8.76 4.34 7.24
N ARG A 77 9.67 5.13 6.68
CA ARG A 77 10.48 6.09 7.46
C ARG A 77 9.60 7.12 8.18
N SER A 78 8.55 7.61 7.52
CA SER A 78 7.60 8.55 8.13
C SER A 78 6.80 7.91 9.28
N ILE A 79 6.39 6.64 9.13
CA ILE A 79 5.73 5.89 10.21
C ILE A 79 6.67 5.71 11.41
N GLU A 80 7.90 5.28 11.17
CA GLU A 80 8.91 5.12 12.24
C GLU A 80 9.17 6.44 12.98
N GLN A 81 9.19 7.57 12.26
CA GLN A 81 9.30 8.89 12.88
C GLN A 81 8.05 9.28 13.68
N LEU A 82 6.86 9.00 13.15
CA LEU A 82 5.59 9.27 13.82
C LEU A 82 5.48 8.47 15.12
N GLU A 83 5.85 7.19 15.11
CA GLU A 83 5.89 6.33 16.29
C GLU A 83 6.82 6.86 17.37
N ARG A 84 8.03 7.30 17.00
CA ARG A 84 8.96 7.93 17.95
C ARG A 84 8.37 9.19 18.57
N ARG A 85 7.74 10.04 17.75
CA ARG A 85 7.09 11.27 18.22
C ARG A 85 5.90 10.96 19.14
N SER A 86 5.02 10.04 18.76
CA SER A 86 3.86 9.66 19.56
C SER A 86 4.26 9.06 20.90
N ARG A 87 5.31 8.22 20.92
CA ARG A 87 5.84 7.62 22.15
C ARG A 87 6.40 8.70 23.09
N SER A 88 7.19 9.63 22.55
CA SER A 88 7.72 10.77 23.33
C SER A 88 6.60 11.66 23.90
N ALA A 89 5.56 11.94 23.11
CA ALA A 89 4.41 12.71 23.55
C ALA A 89 3.63 12.01 24.68
N CYS A 90 3.46 10.69 24.61
CA CYS A 90 2.82 9.90 25.66
C CYS A 90 3.58 10.01 26.99
N TYR A 91 4.92 9.87 26.96
CA TYR A 91 5.72 10.03 28.17
C TYR A 91 5.70 11.45 28.72
N ALA A 92 5.74 12.47 27.85
CA ALA A 92 5.64 13.86 28.26
C ALA A 92 4.30 14.15 28.96
N ALA A 93 3.19 13.62 28.43
CA ALA A 93 1.88 13.72 29.05
C ALA A 93 1.86 13.05 30.44
N CYS A 94 2.42 11.83 30.56
CA CYS A 94 2.55 11.14 31.86
C CYS A 94 3.37 11.94 32.87
N ALA A 95 4.48 12.54 32.43
CA ALA A 95 5.36 13.34 33.30
C ALA A 95 4.70 14.65 33.76
N LYS A 96 3.80 15.22 32.95
CA LYS A 96 3.05 16.45 33.28
C LYS A 96 1.88 16.18 34.23
N GLN A 97 1.19 15.04 34.09
CA GLN A 97 -0.05 14.76 34.82
C GLN A 97 0.15 13.96 36.11
N TYR A 98 1.21 13.17 36.23
CA TYR A 98 1.39 12.22 37.32
C TYR A 98 2.77 12.33 37.98
N THR A 99 2.84 11.97 39.26
CA THR A 99 4.07 11.88 40.05
C THR A 99 4.19 10.51 40.74
N GLY A 100 5.39 10.18 41.23
CA GLY A 100 5.66 8.94 41.97
C GLY A 100 5.28 7.67 41.21
N GLN A 101 4.65 6.71 41.91
CA GLN A 101 4.26 5.41 41.35
C GLN A 101 3.24 5.52 40.20
N ASN A 102 2.35 6.52 40.24
CA ASN A 102 1.35 6.73 39.20
C ASN A 102 1.98 7.14 37.86
N LYS A 103 3.07 7.91 37.91
CA LYS A 103 3.86 8.24 36.71
C LYS A 103 4.46 6.99 36.06
N ILE A 104 5.03 6.09 36.86
CA ILE A 104 5.61 4.83 36.39
C ILE A 104 4.54 3.96 35.72
N ASN A 105 3.38 3.82 36.37
CA ASN A 105 2.26 3.05 35.81
C ASN A 105 1.74 3.67 34.49
N CYS A 106 1.68 5.00 34.40
CA CYS A 106 1.32 5.69 33.15
C CYS A 106 2.33 5.40 32.03
N MET A 107 3.63 5.48 32.31
CA MET A 107 4.68 5.18 31.33
C MET A 107 4.63 3.72 30.85
N ARG A 108 4.35 2.76 31.73
CA ARG A 108 4.16 1.35 31.34
C ARG A 108 2.95 1.16 30.40
N ARG A 109 1.88 1.94 30.60
CA ARG A 109 0.73 1.93 29.67
C ARG A 109 1.10 2.51 28.32
N CYS A 110 1.92 3.57 28.28
CA CYS A 110 2.49 4.06 27.03
C CYS A 110 3.29 2.94 26.33
N ASP A 111 4.17 2.22 27.04
CA ASP A 111 4.93 1.11 26.44
C ASP A 111 4.05 0.00 25.85
N ALA A 112 2.91 -0.28 26.48
CA ALA A 112 1.99 -1.31 26.03
C ALA A 112 1.27 -0.98 24.70
N ILE A 113 1.26 0.29 24.26
CA ILE A 113 0.65 0.68 22.98
C ILE A 113 1.51 0.21 21.79
N TRP A 114 2.82 0.07 21.99
CA TRP A 114 3.81 -0.24 20.93
C TRP A 114 4.55 -1.58 21.17
N LYS A 115 3.94 -2.50 21.92
CA LYS A 115 4.39 -3.90 22.06
C LYS A 115 3.53 -4.81 21.22
#